data_AF-A0A743Z6D6-F1
#
_entry.id   AF-A0A743Z6D6-F1
#
_cell.length_a   1.000
_cell.length_b   1.000
_cell.length_c   1.000
_cell.angle_alpha   90.00
_cell.angle_beta   90.00
_cell.angle_gamma   90.00
#
_symmetry.space_group_name_H-M   'P 1'
#
loop_
_entity.id
_entity.type
_entity.pdbx_description
1 polymer ?
#
loop_
_entity_poly.entity_id
_entity_poly.type
_entity_poly.pdbx_seq_one_letter_code
_entity_poly.pdbx_strand_id
1 'polypeptide(L)'
;MPALSPVQSNTPTWFTEGDKNKGISWIGQDWLNTLQAELLNILSEAGIKPDKGKLNQLTLSIKAIVTANAYTQANNLKEIFDAGIEAQAAARGHLGLGKLATKDSLGPADVNALAKDQNLNDVPDKAKARTALQLGNSATRNVGTTSGTVAAGNDSRITGALQKDQNGADIPDKPGFIKNVGLKETLNPTKRVSIGNIGTGAFDGSTPCINIGDSDSGFIGSADGVIDIYANNFKVGYIDSNGIHLNSQGLHIGDARMSADGNIWGTRWNASGGWLWDVIVEQLNTRGTIDWINNQLSVRDNNINTRATWDWVNQHFVQDVRLTAPVEYSERGLNERVWGGVMTSWADYGSSNYHIKWRLLQKFVNGQWLTVAYA
;
A
#
# COMPACT_ATOMS: atom_id res chain seq x y z
N MET A 1 -20.51 -127.69 -7.32
CA MET A 1 -20.73 -128.46 -6.07
C MET A 1 -21.72 -129.57 -6.36
N PRO A 2 -21.61 -130.75 -5.71
CA PRO A 2 -22.65 -131.78 -5.83
C PRO A 2 -24.00 -131.26 -5.29
N ALA A 3 -25.11 -131.82 -5.79
CA ALA A 3 -26.45 -131.44 -5.36
C ALA A 3 -26.68 -131.83 -3.89
N LEU A 4 -27.23 -130.91 -3.09
CA LEU A 4 -27.56 -131.17 -1.70
C LEU A 4 -28.79 -132.09 -1.61
N SER A 5 -28.78 -133.01 -0.64
CA SER A 5 -29.96 -133.82 -0.28
C SER A 5 -31.11 -132.92 0.17
N PRO A 6 -32.39 -133.33 0.02
CA PRO A 6 -33.54 -132.58 0.52
C PRO A 6 -33.40 -132.28 2.02
N VAL A 7 -33.77 -131.06 2.45
CA VAL A 7 -33.72 -130.65 3.86
C VAL A 7 -34.55 -131.61 4.72
N GLN A 8 -33.89 -132.38 5.58
CA GLN A 8 -34.55 -133.37 6.44
C GLN A 8 -35.10 -132.76 7.75
N SER A 9 -34.59 -131.60 8.16
CA SER A 9 -35.05 -130.87 9.35
C SER A 9 -34.76 -129.38 9.19
N ASN A 10 -35.75 -128.54 9.49
CA ASN A 10 -35.58 -127.08 9.50
C ASN A 10 -35.05 -126.56 10.85
N THR A 11 -34.86 -127.44 11.83
CA THR A 11 -34.49 -127.06 13.19
C THR A 11 -32.99 -127.30 13.41
N PRO A 12 -32.19 -126.27 13.71
CA PRO A 12 -30.79 -126.44 14.08
C PRO A 12 -30.65 -127.28 15.35
N THR A 13 -29.98 -128.44 15.27
CA THR A 13 -29.70 -129.32 16.40
C THR A 13 -28.24 -129.17 16.84
N TRP A 14 -27.99 -129.04 18.14
CA TRP A 14 -26.65 -128.95 18.73
C TRP A 14 -26.07 -130.36 19.02
N PHE A 15 -24.77 -130.44 19.32
CA PHE A 15 -24.03 -131.71 19.57
C PHE A 15 -24.68 -132.65 20.62
N THR A 16 -25.56 -132.13 21.49
CA THR A 16 -26.40 -132.90 22.42
C THR A 16 -27.86 -132.41 22.47
N GLU A 17 -28.33 -131.70 21.44
CA GLU A 17 -29.60 -130.94 21.45
C GLU A 17 -29.70 -129.90 22.59
N GLY A 18 -28.58 -129.54 23.22
CA GLY A 18 -28.52 -128.60 24.34
C GLY A 18 -28.71 -129.24 25.72
N ASP A 19 -28.89 -130.57 25.81
CA ASP A 19 -29.02 -131.30 27.07
C ASP A 19 -27.71 -132.05 27.37
N LYS A 20 -27.09 -131.78 28.53
CA LYS A 20 -25.84 -132.44 28.95
C LYS A 20 -26.01 -133.93 29.31
N ASN A 21 -27.25 -134.40 29.45
CA ASN A 21 -27.58 -135.77 29.85
C ASN A 21 -28.11 -136.62 28.67
N LYS A 22 -28.30 -136.04 27.47
CA LYS A 22 -28.60 -136.80 26.25
C LYS A 22 -27.33 -137.36 25.63
N GLY A 23 -27.44 -138.57 25.06
CA GLY A 23 -26.37 -139.17 24.25
C GLY A 23 -26.01 -138.28 23.06
N ILE A 24 -24.77 -138.39 22.57
CA ILE A 24 -24.24 -137.60 21.45
C ILE A 24 -25.19 -137.72 20.25
N SER A 25 -25.63 -136.59 19.69
CA SER A 25 -26.47 -136.57 18.49
C SER A 25 -25.68 -137.14 17.31
N TRP A 26 -26.30 -138.06 16.55
CA TRP A 26 -25.66 -138.67 15.38
C TRP A 26 -25.43 -137.61 14.29
N ILE A 27 -24.16 -137.27 14.02
CA ILE A 27 -23.80 -136.34 12.95
C ILE A 27 -23.94 -137.03 11.58
N GLY A 28 -24.96 -136.64 10.81
CA GLY A 28 -25.21 -137.18 9.48
C GLY A 28 -24.23 -136.66 8.41
N GLN A 29 -24.12 -137.39 7.30
CA GLN A 29 -23.28 -137.03 6.15
C GLN A 29 -23.57 -135.62 5.62
N ASP A 30 -24.85 -135.20 5.62
CA ASP A 30 -25.25 -133.89 5.10
C ASP A 30 -24.74 -132.74 5.99
N TRP A 31 -24.65 -132.97 7.31
CA TRP A 31 -24.10 -131.99 8.25
C TRP A 31 -22.60 -131.81 8.05
N LEU A 32 -21.86 -132.91 7.90
CA LEU A 32 -20.42 -132.87 7.61
C LEU A 32 -20.12 -132.27 6.23
N ASN A 33 -20.93 -132.58 5.21
CA ASN A 33 -20.82 -132.00 3.88
C ASN A 33 -21.06 -130.49 3.90
N THR A 34 -21.99 -130.02 4.73
CA THR A 34 -22.25 -128.58 4.91
C THR A 34 -21.04 -127.88 5.52
N LEU A 35 -20.47 -128.39 6.61
CA LEU A 35 -19.24 -127.83 7.17
C LEU A 35 -18.09 -127.84 6.15
N GLN A 36 -17.91 -128.94 5.42
CA GLN A 36 -16.88 -129.02 4.39
C GLN A 36 -17.10 -127.99 3.28
N ALA A 37 -18.34 -127.77 2.86
CA ALA A 37 -18.68 -126.77 1.85
C ALA A 37 -18.38 -125.33 2.34
N GLU A 38 -18.75 -124.99 3.58
CA GLU A 38 -18.43 -123.69 4.19
C GLU A 38 -16.91 -123.44 4.27
N LEU A 39 -16.14 -124.44 4.71
CA LEU A 39 -14.68 -124.33 4.76
C LEU A 39 -14.07 -124.17 3.35
N LEU A 40 -14.57 -124.90 2.35
CA LEU A 40 -14.13 -124.74 0.96
C LEU A 40 -14.51 -123.38 0.36
N ASN A 41 -15.68 -122.83 0.72
CA ASN A 41 -16.10 -121.49 0.29
C ASN A 41 -15.20 -120.41 0.88
N ILE A 42 -14.78 -120.54 2.15
CA ILE A 42 -13.80 -119.63 2.78
C ILE A 42 -12.46 -119.68 2.03
N LEU A 43 -11.99 -120.87 1.65
CA LEU A 43 -10.77 -121.01 0.82
C LEU A 43 -10.95 -120.34 -0.55
N SER A 44 -12.10 -120.56 -1.20
CA SER A 44 -12.41 -119.98 -2.51
C SER A 44 -12.45 -118.45 -2.48
N GLU A 45 -13.10 -117.86 -1.48
CA GLU A 45 -13.19 -116.40 -1.29
C GLU A 45 -11.81 -115.77 -1.09
N ALA A 46 -10.91 -116.46 -0.38
CA ALA A 46 -9.52 -116.06 -0.23
C ALA A 46 -8.66 -116.26 -1.49
N GLY A 47 -9.20 -116.85 -2.56
CA GLY A 47 -8.45 -117.26 -3.75
C GLY A 47 -7.48 -118.42 -3.52
N ILE A 48 -7.64 -119.18 -2.43
CA ILE A 48 -6.77 -120.30 -2.05
C ILE A 48 -7.40 -121.62 -2.52
N LYS A 49 -6.63 -122.42 -3.26
CA LYS A 49 -7.08 -123.77 -3.68
C LYS A 49 -6.89 -124.79 -2.54
N PRO A 50 -7.84 -125.71 -2.30
CA PRO A 50 -7.71 -126.73 -1.27
C PRO A 50 -6.53 -127.66 -1.52
N ASP A 51 -5.65 -127.78 -0.53
CA ASP A 51 -4.44 -128.59 -0.55
C ASP A 51 -4.43 -129.56 0.63
N LYS A 52 -4.47 -130.87 0.37
CA LYS A 52 -4.50 -131.89 1.43
C LYS A 52 -3.20 -131.92 2.26
N GLY A 53 -2.11 -131.31 1.79
CA GLY A 53 -0.83 -131.22 2.49
C GLY A 53 -0.70 -130.05 3.47
N LYS A 54 -1.70 -129.16 3.57
CA LYS A 54 -1.62 -127.93 4.39
C LYS A 54 -2.71 -127.88 5.46
N LEU A 55 -2.29 -127.78 6.73
CA LEU A 55 -3.18 -127.75 7.89
C LEU A 55 -3.51 -126.34 8.41
N ASN A 56 -3.05 -125.28 7.74
CA ASN A 56 -3.26 -123.88 8.14
C ASN A 56 -4.05 -123.05 7.10
N GLN A 57 -4.70 -123.71 6.14
CA GLN A 57 -5.37 -123.02 5.03
C GLN A 57 -6.50 -122.13 5.49
N LEU A 58 -7.23 -122.52 6.54
CA LEU A 58 -8.25 -121.66 7.14
C LEU A 58 -7.64 -120.37 7.71
N THR A 59 -6.52 -120.48 8.43
CA THR A 59 -5.81 -119.31 8.96
C THR A 59 -5.30 -118.41 7.83
N LEU A 60 -4.72 -118.99 6.77
CA LEU A 60 -4.26 -118.22 5.61
C LEU A 60 -5.41 -117.56 4.86
N SER A 61 -6.54 -118.27 4.73
CA SER A 61 -7.75 -117.76 4.06
C SER A 61 -8.33 -116.57 4.83
N ILE A 62 -8.46 -116.70 6.14
CA ILE A 62 -8.92 -115.61 7.01
C ILE A 62 -7.97 -114.42 6.92
N LYS A 63 -6.65 -114.63 6.99
CA LYS A 63 -5.67 -113.54 6.83
C LYS A 63 -5.83 -112.83 5.48
N ALA A 64 -5.91 -113.58 4.38
CA ALA A 64 -6.06 -113.02 3.05
C ALA A 64 -7.35 -112.21 2.88
N ILE A 65 -8.49 -112.76 3.33
CA ILE A 65 -9.80 -112.09 3.26
C ILE A 65 -9.80 -110.81 4.12
N VAL A 66 -9.27 -110.88 5.34
CA VAL A 66 -9.19 -109.71 6.23
C VAL A 66 -8.27 -108.64 5.64
N THR A 67 -7.10 -109.01 5.12
CA THR A 67 -6.17 -108.05 4.50
C THR A 67 -6.75 -107.42 3.23
N ALA A 68 -7.43 -108.20 2.37
CA ALA A 68 -8.05 -107.69 1.15
C ALA A 68 -9.17 -106.66 1.43
N ASN A 69 -9.84 -106.77 2.58
CA ASN A 69 -10.92 -105.87 2.98
C ASN A 69 -10.49 -104.79 3.99
N ALA A 70 -9.22 -104.74 4.38
CA ALA A 70 -8.71 -103.78 5.35
C ALA A 70 -8.13 -102.55 4.65
N TYR A 71 -8.49 -101.36 5.15
CA TYR A 71 -7.76 -100.14 4.86
C TYR A 71 -6.49 -100.08 5.72
N THR A 72 -5.32 -99.90 5.12
CA THR A 72 -4.06 -99.96 5.87
C THR A 72 -3.42 -98.59 6.06
N GLN A 73 -2.96 -98.31 7.28
CA GLN A 73 -2.20 -97.08 7.57
C GLN A 73 -0.84 -97.07 6.85
N ALA A 74 -0.21 -98.24 6.67
CA ALA A 74 1.08 -98.36 6.01
C ALA A 74 1.06 -97.90 4.54
N ASN A 75 -0.06 -98.10 3.84
CA ASN A 75 -0.25 -97.61 2.46
C ASN A 75 -0.89 -96.22 2.41
N ASN A 76 -0.98 -95.49 3.52
CA ASN A 76 -1.62 -94.17 3.60
C ASN A 76 -3.03 -94.15 2.98
N LEU A 77 -3.81 -95.22 3.14
CA LEU A 77 -5.17 -95.36 2.61
C LEU A 77 -5.25 -95.27 1.07
N LYS A 78 -4.19 -95.63 0.34
CA LYS A 78 -4.16 -95.67 -1.13
C LYS A 78 -5.30 -96.52 -1.71
N GLU A 79 -5.80 -97.50 -0.96
CA GLU A 79 -6.94 -98.33 -1.35
C GLU A 79 -8.20 -97.48 -1.66
N ILE A 80 -8.39 -96.34 -0.96
CA ILE A 80 -9.48 -95.38 -1.23
C ILE A 80 -9.24 -94.63 -2.55
N PHE A 81 -7.97 -94.30 -2.84
CA PHE A 81 -7.61 -93.67 -4.10
C PHE A 81 -7.88 -94.61 -5.28
N ASP A 82 -7.46 -95.86 -5.17
CA ASP A 82 -7.60 -96.90 -6.19
C ASP A 82 -9.07 -97.29 -6.42
N ALA A 83 -9.91 -97.25 -5.38
CA ALA A 83 -11.36 -97.43 -5.48
C ALA A 83 -12.09 -96.31 -6.27
N GLY A 84 -11.38 -95.24 -6.65
CA GLY A 84 -11.87 -94.22 -7.57
C GLY A 84 -12.45 -92.98 -6.89
N ILE A 85 -12.83 -92.01 -7.73
CA ILE A 85 -13.21 -90.65 -7.29
C ILE A 85 -14.40 -90.60 -6.33
N GLU A 86 -15.34 -91.56 -6.45
CA GLU A 86 -16.52 -91.66 -5.58
C GLU A 86 -16.14 -92.07 -4.16
N ALA A 87 -15.27 -93.07 -4.02
CA ALA A 87 -14.73 -93.51 -2.72
C ALA A 87 -13.91 -92.39 -2.06
N GLN A 88 -13.08 -91.69 -2.83
CA GLN A 88 -12.34 -90.52 -2.34
C GLN A 88 -13.28 -89.40 -1.85
N ALA A 89 -14.38 -89.13 -2.56
CA ALA A 89 -15.37 -88.15 -2.16
C ALA A 89 -16.13 -88.56 -0.89
N ALA A 90 -16.54 -89.83 -0.79
CA ALA A 90 -17.20 -90.38 0.39
C ALA A 90 -16.28 -90.30 1.63
N ALA A 91 -15.01 -90.70 1.48
CA ALA A 91 -14.02 -90.61 2.56
C ALA A 91 -13.84 -89.17 3.06
N ARG A 92 -13.67 -88.19 2.16
CA ARG A 92 -13.63 -86.76 2.54
C ARG A 92 -14.92 -86.30 3.21
N GLY A 93 -16.07 -86.79 2.76
CA GLY A 93 -17.38 -86.51 3.35
C GLY A 93 -17.49 -87.02 4.79
N HIS A 94 -17.10 -88.27 5.04
CA HIS A 94 -17.08 -88.86 6.38
C HIS A 94 -16.12 -88.15 7.33
N LEU A 95 -14.99 -87.63 6.82
CA LEU A 95 -14.02 -86.86 7.59
C LEU A 95 -14.38 -85.37 7.73
N GLY A 96 -15.44 -84.89 7.07
CA GLY A 96 -15.85 -83.48 7.13
C GLY A 96 -14.86 -82.51 6.47
N LEU A 97 -13.98 -82.97 5.57
CA LEU A 97 -12.90 -82.16 4.98
C LEU A 97 -13.38 -81.16 3.92
N GLY A 98 -14.65 -81.23 3.51
CA GLY A 98 -15.25 -80.30 2.55
C GLY A 98 -14.66 -80.38 1.14
N LYS A 99 -15.04 -79.43 0.28
CA LYS A 99 -14.62 -79.39 -1.14
C LYS A 99 -13.23 -78.76 -1.36
N LEU A 100 -12.75 -77.92 -0.44
CA LEU A 100 -11.45 -77.25 -0.59
C LEU A 100 -10.28 -78.22 -0.42
N ALA A 101 -10.48 -79.35 0.27
CA ALA A 101 -9.47 -80.39 0.48
C ALA A 101 -8.96 -81.05 -0.81
N THR A 102 -9.53 -80.75 -1.98
CA THR A 102 -9.06 -81.25 -3.29
C THR A 102 -8.27 -80.21 -4.09
N LYS A 103 -7.98 -79.04 -3.53
CA LYS A 103 -7.23 -77.98 -4.22
C LYS A 103 -5.77 -77.93 -3.75
N ASP A 104 -4.85 -77.88 -4.71
CA ASP A 104 -3.40 -77.74 -4.42
C ASP A 104 -3.02 -76.32 -3.99
N SER A 105 -3.82 -75.33 -4.35
CA SER A 105 -3.67 -73.94 -3.92
C SER A 105 -5.03 -73.27 -3.79
N LEU A 106 -5.17 -72.35 -2.85
CA LEU A 106 -6.38 -71.56 -2.65
C LEU A 106 -6.18 -70.15 -3.21
N GLY A 107 -7.07 -69.73 -4.10
CA GLY A 107 -7.16 -68.35 -4.56
C GLY A 107 -8.10 -67.51 -3.67
N PRO A 108 -8.11 -66.17 -3.83
CA PRO A 108 -9.00 -65.30 -3.07
C PRO A 108 -10.48 -65.70 -3.16
N ALA A 109 -10.95 -66.09 -4.34
CA ALA A 109 -12.33 -66.57 -4.56
C ALA A 109 -12.67 -67.85 -3.79
N ASP A 110 -11.68 -68.69 -3.47
CA ASP A 110 -11.92 -69.97 -2.77
C ASP A 110 -12.22 -69.78 -1.28
N VAL A 111 -11.75 -68.67 -0.72
CA VAL A 111 -11.82 -68.37 0.72
C VAL A 111 -12.53 -67.05 1.01
N ASN A 112 -13.22 -66.47 0.03
CA ASN A 112 -13.88 -65.16 0.12
C ASN A 112 -12.93 -64.02 0.56
N ALA A 113 -11.68 -64.05 0.11
CA ALA A 113 -10.71 -62.99 0.33
C ALA A 113 -10.66 -62.02 -0.86
N LEU A 114 -10.11 -60.83 -0.62
CA LEU A 114 -9.85 -59.84 -1.67
C LEU A 114 -8.56 -60.18 -2.42
N ALA A 115 -8.59 -60.06 -3.74
CA ALA A 115 -7.46 -60.23 -4.63
C ALA A 115 -6.60 -58.94 -4.65
N LYS A 116 -5.30 -59.07 -4.36
CA LYS A 116 -4.39 -57.93 -4.22
C LYS A 116 -4.25 -57.12 -5.50
N ASP A 117 -4.21 -57.80 -6.64
CA ASP A 117 -4.12 -57.22 -7.98
C ASP A 117 -5.41 -56.52 -8.44
N GLN A 118 -6.55 -56.83 -7.81
CA GLN A 118 -7.83 -56.17 -8.07
C GLN A 118 -7.95 -54.81 -7.38
N ASN A 119 -7.01 -54.41 -6.52
CA ASN A 119 -7.01 -53.10 -5.86
C ASN A 119 -8.38 -52.71 -5.24
N LEU A 120 -9.01 -53.65 -4.53
CA LEU A 120 -10.33 -53.50 -3.90
C LEU A 120 -11.51 -53.35 -4.88
N ASN A 121 -11.30 -53.55 -6.18
CA ASN A 121 -12.39 -53.53 -7.16
C ASN A 121 -13.36 -54.72 -6.96
N ASP A 122 -12.89 -55.79 -6.36
CA ASP A 122 -13.61 -57.00 -5.99
C ASP A 122 -14.34 -56.91 -4.63
N VAL A 123 -14.32 -55.75 -3.97
CA VAL A 123 -15.20 -55.50 -2.81
C VAL A 123 -16.67 -55.60 -3.26
N PRO A 124 -17.47 -56.51 -2.68
CA PRO A 124 -18.85 -56.77 -3.14
C PRO A 124 -19.76 -55.56 -3.01
N ASP A 125 -19.66 -54.83 -1.89
CA ASP A 125 -20.41 -53.60 -1.63
C ASP A 125 -19.44 -52.49 -1.22
N LYS A 126 -19.04 -51.69 -2.21
CA LYS A 126 -18.13 -50.56 -2.03
C LYS A 126 -18.75 -49.47 -1.14
N ALA A 127 -20.07 -49.30 -1.13
CA ALA A 127 -20.74 -48.31 -0.31
C ALA A 127 -20.70 -48.73 1.17
N LYS A 128 -21.07 -49.98 1.46
CA LYS A 128 -20.98 -50.54 2.82
C LYS A 128 -19.55 -50.55 3.34
N ALA A 129 -18.56 -50.85 2.50
CA ALA A 129 -17.15 -50.77 2.88
C ALA A 129 -16.73 -49.35 3.30
N ARG A 130 -17.11 -48.31 2.53
CA ARG A 130 -16.86 -46.91 2.91
C ARG A 130 -17.57 -46.52 4.21
N THR A 131 -18.79 -46.99 4.43
CA THR A 131 -19.54 -46.75 5.67
C THR A 131 -18.89 -47.42 6.87
N ALA A 132 -18.44 -48.68 6.74
CA ALA A 132 -17.76 -49.40 7.81
C ALA A 132 -16.44 -48.73 8.23
N LEU A 133 -15.73 -48.14 7.26
CA LEU A 133 -14.52 -47.34 7.50
C LEU A 133 -14.81 -45.89 7.93
N GLN A 134 -16.09 -45.50 8.05
CA GLN A 134 -16.52 -44.17 8.47
C GLN A 134 -15.93 -43.03 7.60
N LEU A 135 -15.66 -43.29 6.31
CA LEU A 135 -15.02 -42.32 5.42
C LEU A 135 -15.94 -41.16 4.98
N GLY A 136 -17.23 -41.23 5.34
CA GLY A 136 -18.24 -40.25 4.96
C GLY A 136 -18.48 -40.16 3.45
N ASN A 137 -19.11 -39.08 3.01
CA ASN A 137 -19.41 -38.84 1.59
C ASN A 137 -18.20 -38.30 0.80
N SER A 138 -17.19 -37.74 1.46
CA SER A 138 -15.98 -37.18 0.84
C SER A 138 -15.20 -38.22 0.01
N ALA A 139 -15.22 -39.50 0.41
CA ALA A 139 -14.56 -40.59 -0.31
C ALA A 139 -15.07 -40.86 -1.73
N THR A 140 -16.14 -40.19 -2.17
CA THR A 140 -16.70 -40.31 -3.52
C THR A 140 -16.84 -38.98 -4.25
N ARG A 141 -16.44 -37.88 -3.61
CA ARG A 141 -16.59 -36.52 -4.14
C ARG A 141 -15.24 -36.03 -4.66
N ASN A 142 -15.25 -35.36 -5.80
CA ASN A 142 -14.08 -34.63 -6.29
C ASN A 142 -13.71 -33.49 -5.33
N VAL A 143 -12.47 -33.01 -5.39
CA VAL A 143 -12.04 -31.76 -4.74
C VAL A 143 -12.27 -30.62 -5.71
N GLY A 144 -12.89 -29.51 -5.26
CA GLY A 144 -13.19 -28.38 -6.13
C GLY A 144 -13.90 -27.23 -5.41
N THR A 145 -14.35 -26.25 -6.21
CA THR A 145 -14.99 -25.01 -5.72
C THR A 145 -16.52 -24.99 -5.84
N THR A 146 -17.13 -26.07 -6.34
CA THR A 146 -18.59 -26.14 -6.60
C THR A 146 -19.31 -26.99 -5.54
N SER A 147 -20.61 -26.74 -5.35
CA SER A 147 -21.44 -27.59 -4.49
C SER A 147 -21.37 -29.07 -4.89
N GLY A 148 -21.40 -29.98 -3.91
CA GLY A 148 -21.25 -31.41 -4.15
C GLY A 148 -19.80 -31.92 -4.19
N THR A 149 -18.79 -31.04 -4.13
CA THR A 149 -17.36 -31.40 -4.02
C THR A 149 -16.85 -31.23 -2.59
N VAL A 150 -15.69 -31.83 -2.28
CA VAL A 150 -14.88 -31.45 -1.10
C VAL A 150 -14.26 -30.08 -1.38
N ALA A 151 -14.38 -29.14 -0.44
CA ALA A 151 -13.93 -27.76 -0.64
C ALA A 151 -12.41 -27.69 -0.85
N ALA A 152 -11.99 -27.13 -1.99
CA ALA A 152 -10.59 -26.81 -2.27
C ALA A 152 -10.13 -25.57 -1.46
N GLY A 153 -8.83 -25.35 -1.32
CA GLY A 153 -8.29 -24.26 -0.50
C GLY A 153 -8.70 -22.84 -0.94
N ASN A 154 -9.10 -22.67 -2.21
CA ASN A 154 -9.59 -21.41 -2.78
C ASN A 154 -11.13 -21.37 -2.89
N ASP A 155 -11.84 -22.23 -2.16
CA ASP A 155 -13.29 -22.31 -2.17
C ASP A 155 -13.90 -21.34 -1.14
N SER A 156 -14.89 -20.57 -1.58
CA SER A 156 -15.63 -19.62 -0.72
C SER A 156 -16.42 -20.28 0.41
N ARG A 157 -16.68 -21.59 0.32
CA ARG A 157 -17.27 -22.40 1.39
C ARG A 157 -16.35 -22.53 2.60
N ILE A 158 -15.04 -22.27 2.47
CA ILE A 158 -14.12 -22.23 3.61
C ILE A 158 -14.32 -20.91 4.34
N THR A 159 -15.26 -20.91 5.29
CA THR A 159 -15.57 -19.76 6.14
C THR A 159 -14.52 -19.62 7.24
N GLY A 160 -13.99 -18.40 7.45
CA GLY A 160 -13.01 -18.09 8.50
C GLY A 160 -11.58 -17.89 8.01
N ALA A 161 -11.30 -18.21 6.74
CA ALA A 161 -10.07 -17.81 6.06
C ALA A 161 -10.32 -16.54 5.22
N LEU A 162 -9.27 -15.75 5.01
CA LEU A 162 -9.32 -14.61 4.08
C LEU A 162 -9.35 -15.12 2.63
N GLN A 163 -10.36 -14.69 1.88
CA GLN A 163 -10.60 -15.03 0.49
C GLN A 163 -9.81 -14.08 -0.41
N LYS A 164 -9.02 -14.67 -1.32
CA LYS A 164 -8.05 -13.92 -2.13
C LYS A 164 -8.71 -12.88 -3.04
N ASP A 165 -9.86 -13.20 -3.61
CA ASP A 165 -10.63 -12.35 -4.50
C ASP A 165 -11.31 -11.17 -3.78
N GLN A 166 -11.47 -11.26 -2.45
CA GLN A 166 -12.02 -10.18 -1.61
C GLN A 166 -10.98 -9.11 -1.27
N ASN A 167 -9.69 -9.34 -1.53
CA ASN A 167 -8.62 -8.34 -1.32
C ASN A 167 -8.67 -7.68 0.09
N GLY A 168 -9.01 -8.46 1.12
CA GLY A 168 -9.12 -7.98 2.51
C GLY A 168 -10.43 -7.27 2.85
N ALA A 169 -11.40 -7.18 1.93
CA ALA A 169 -12.76 -6.69 2.23
C ALA A 169 -13.44 -7.53 3.33
N ASP A 170 -13.11 -8.81 3.38
CA ASP A 170 -13.57 -9.82 4.31
C ASP A 170 -12.82 -9.88 5.65
N ILE A 171 -11.86 -8.98 5.89
CA ILE A 171 -11.26 -8.79 7.23
C ILE A 171 -12.36 -8.30 8.20
N PRO A 172 -12.68 -9.05 9.29
CA PRO A 172 -13.76 -8.68 10.20
C PRO A 172 -13.45 -7.42 11.03
N ASP A 173 -12.24 -7.33 11.58
CA ASP A 173 -11.75 -6.18 12.34
C ASP A 173 -10.57 -5.52 11.63
N LYS A 174 -10.89 -4.63 10.68
CA LYS A 174 -9.88 -3.87 9.91
C LYS A 174 -9.01 -3.00 10.82
N PRO A 175 -9.54 -2.26 11.82
CA PRO A 175 -8.72 -1.55 12.80
C PRO A 175 -7.75 -2.45 13.58
N GLY A 176 -8.21 -3.60 14.05
CA GLY A 176 -7.36 -4.60 14.71
C GLY A 176 -6.28 -5.16 13.78
N PHE A 177 -6.63 -5.43 12.52
CA PHE A 177 -5.68 -5.84 11.49
C PHE A 177 -4.58 -4.79 11.28
N ILE A 178 -4.96 -3.52 11.11
CA ILE A 178 -4.05 -2.37 11.00
C ILE A 178 -3.10 -2.30 12.20
N LYS A 179 -3.61 -2.52 13.41
CA LYS A 179 -2.79 -2.59 14.63
C LYS A 179 -1.80 -3.76 14.58
N ASN A 180 -2.26 -4.94 14.17
CA ASN A 180 -1.44 -6.15 14.12
C ASN A 180 -0.33 -6.08 13.07
N VAL A 181 -0.56 -5.38 11.95
CA VAL A 181 0.48 -5.10 10.94
C VAL A 181 1.37 -3.90 11.28
N GLY A 182 1.23 -3.32 12.48
CA GLY A 182 2.11 -2.24 12.96
C GLY A 182 1.81 -0.84 12.40
N LEU A 183 0.72 -0.65 11.64
CA LEU A 183 0.38 0.62 10.99
C LEU A 183 -0.40 1.60 11.90
N LYS A 184 -0.60 1.24 13.18
CA LYS A 184 -1.33 2.08 14.14
C LYS A 184 -0.70 3.46 14.31
N GLU A 185 0.63 3.52 14.48
CA GLU A 185 1.34 4.79 14.67
C GLU A 185 1.50 5.56 13.34
N THR A 186 1.57 4.87 12.20
CA THR A 186 1.54 5.50 10.86
C THR A 186 0.23 6.25 10.60
N LEU A 187 -0.88 5.76 11.12
CA LEU A 187 -2.18 6.45 11.07
C LEU A 187 -2.40 7.45 12.20
N ASN A 188 -1.47 7.57 13.16
CA ASN A 188 -1.61 8.47 14.29
C ASN A 188 -1.47 9.94 13.83
N PRO A 189 -2.55 10.76 13.89
CA PRO A 189 -2.52 12.12 13.38
C PRO A 189 -1.50 13.03 14.06
N THR A 190 -1.12 12.73 15.30
CA THR A 190 -0.18 13.56 16.09
C THR A 190 1.29 13.18 15.86
N LYS A 191 1.55 12.11 15.11
CA LYS A 191 2.91 11.60 14.83
C LYS A 191 3.20 11.47 13.35
N ARG A 192 2.33 12.01 12.47
CA ARG A 192 2.47 11.92 11.02
C ARG A 192 2.50 13.30 10.37
N VAL A 193 3.25 13.41 9.28
CA VAL A 193 3.05 14.45 8.27
C VAL A 193 1.91 13.98 7.37
N SER A 194 0.78 14.70 7.37
CA SER A 194 -0.38 14.37 6.54
C SER A 194 -0.16 14.91 5.13
N ILE A 195 0.31 14.06 4.22
CA ILE A 195 0.26 14.31 2.77
C ILE A 195 -1.08 13.73 2.29
N GLY A 196 -1.90 14.52 1.61
CA GLY A 196 -3.32 14.24 1.35
C GLY A 196 -3.64 12.89 0.66
N ASN A 197 -4.93 12.54 0.62
CA ASN A 197 -5.43 11.32 -0.01
C ASN A 197 -4.98 11.19 -1.48
N ILE A 198 -4.74 9.95 -1.94
CA ILE A 198 -4.62 9.63 -3.37
C ILE A 198 -6.03 9.77 -3.98
N GLY A 199 -6.28 10.86 -4.71
CA GLY A 199 -7.56 11.16 -5.34
C GLY A 199 -7.40 12.06 -6.55
N THR A 200 -8.22 11.82 -7.58
CA THR A 200 -8.23 12.50 -8.88
C THR A 200 -8.75 13.94 -8.77
N GLY A 201 -7.88 14.84 -8.30
CA GLY A 201 -8.04 16.29 -8.32
C GLY A 201 -6.68 16.95 -8.55
N ALA A 202 -6.56 18.28 -8.40
CA ALA A 202 -5.32 19.06 -8.59
C ALA A 202 -4.13 18.68 -7.67
N PHE A 203 -4.19 17.52 -7.03
CA PHE A 203 -3.23 16.92 -6.10
C PHE A 203 -2.58 15.64 -6.67
N ASP A 204 -2.79 15.34 -7.95
CA ASP A 204 -2.06 14.27 -8.67
C ASP A 204 -0.98 14.90 -9.58
N GLY A 205 0.30 14.71 -9.22
CA GLY A 205 1.31 14.49 -10.27
C GLY A 205 2.60 15.32 -10.33
N SER A 206 2.86 16.41 -9.60
CA SER A 206 4.18 17.08 -9.81
C SER A 206 4.84 17.88 -8.70
N THR A 207 4.19 18.20 -7.57
CA THR A 207 4.89 18.94 -6.49
C THR A 207 4.29 18.63 -5.12
N PRO A 208 4.96 17.82 -4.28
CA PRO A 208 4.48 17.55 -2.93
C PRO A 208 4.62 18.80 -2.08
N CYS A 209 3.51 19.39 -1.65
CA CYS A 209 3.48 20.45 -0.65
C CYS A 209 2.36 20.16 0.37
N ILE A 210 2.57 20.59 1.63
CA ILE A 210 1.50 20.63 2.62
C ILE A 210 0.74 21.93 2.36
N ASN A 211 -0.43 21.85 1.72
CA ASN A 211 -1.32 23.00 1.68
C ASN A 211 -2.00 23.13 3.06
N ILE A 212 -1.77 24.24 3.76
CA ILE A 212 -2.34 24.53 5.09
C ILE A 212 -3.21 25.79 4.96
N GLY A 213 -4.54 25.67 4.85
CA GLY A 213 -5.40 26.83 4.61
C GLY A 213 -6.89 26.51 4.43
N ASP A 214 -7.72 27.55 4.28
CA ASP A 214 -9.11 27.48 3.82
C ASP A 214 -9.22 27.75 2.30
N SER A 215 -10.40 28.11 1.79
CA SER A 215 -10.64 28.27 0.35
C SER A 215 -9.83 29.40 -0.31
N ASP A 216 -9.38 30.38 0.47
CA ASP A 216 -8.76 31.58 -0.09
C ASP A 216 -7.60 32.16 0.74
N SER A 217 -7.24 31.49 1.84
CA SER A 217 -6.18 31.87 2.76
C SER A 217 -5.38 30.64 3.18
N GLY A 218 -4.05 30.71 3.23
CA GLY A 218 -3.22 29.56 3.63
C GLY A 218 -1.79 29.55 3.13
N PHE A 219 -1.07 28.47 3.43
CA PHE A 219 0.23 28.13 2.89
C PHE A 219 0.05 27.16 1.72
N ILE A 220 0.52 27.51 0.53
CA ILE A 220 0.30 26.72 -0.69
C ILE A 220 1.63 26.49 -1.40
N GLY A 221 1.97 25.26 -1.77
CA GLY A 221 3.09 25.04 -2.67
C GLY A 221 2.69 25.30 -4.12
N SER A 222 3.03 26.47 -4.65
CA SER A 222 2.66 26.85 -6.03
C SER A 222 3.67 26.39 -7.08
N ALA A 223 4.89 26.10 -6.68
CA ALA A 223 5.97 25.58 -7.50
C ALA A 223 6.97 24.81 -6.62
N ASP A 224 7.91 24.10 -7.25
CA ASP A 224 8.98 23.44 -6.51
C ASP A 224 9.83 24.47 -5.76
N GLY A 225 10.14 24.18 -4.49
CA GLY A 225 10.87 25.08 -3.60
C GLY A 225 10.11 26.35 -3.19
N VAL A 226 8.82 26.48 -3.52
CA VAL A 226 8.01 27.67 -3.19
C VAL A 226 6.88 27.31 -2.23
N ILE A 227 6.72 28.09 -1.16
CA ILE A 227 5.56 28.06 -0.26
C ILE A 227 4.92 29.45 -0.27
N ASP A 228 3.82 29.59 -0.98
CA ASP A 228 3.02 30.80 -1.00
C ASP A 228 2.24 30.99 0.29
N ILE A 229 1.94 32.24 0.62
CA ILE A 229 1.12 32.67 1.74
C ILE A 229 -0.04 33.49 1.17
N TYR A 230 -1.25 32.99 1.32
CA TYR A 230 -2.49 33.60 0.84
C TYR A 230 -3.34 34.12 2.00
N ALA A 231 -4.06 35.22 1.76
CA ALA A 231 -5.12 35.74 2.60
C ALA A 231 -6.23 36.37 1.74
N ASN A 232 -7.48 35.91 1.90
CA ASN A 232 -8.68 36.42 1.23
C ASN A 232 -8.49 36.58 -0.30
N ASN A 233 -8.04 35.51 -0.96
CA ASN A 233 -7.74 35.42 -2.40
C ASN A 233 -6.52 36.23 -2.88
N PHE A 234 -5.79 36.87 -1.96
CA PHE A 234 -4.57 37.59 -2.30
C PHE A 234 -3.35 36.83 -1.78
N LYS A 235 -2.38 36.58 -2.66
CA LYS A 235 -1.04 36.19 -2.24
C LYS A 235 -0.44 37.37 -1.47
N VAL A 236 -0.20 37.21 -0.17
CA VAL A 236 0.39 38.24 0.69
C VAL A 236 1.90 38.07 0.83
N GLY A 237 2.40 36.86 0.55
CA GLY A 237 3.82 36.58 0.51
C GLY A 237 4.12 35.20 -0.03
N TYR A 238 5.39 34.84 -0.03
CA TYR A 238 5.86 33.50 -0.33
C TYR A 238 7.26 33.28 0.24
N ILE A 239 7.62 32.02 0.39
CA ILE A 239 8.98 31.58 0.73
C ILE A 239 9.52 30.86 -0.48
N ASP A 240 10.69 31.26 -0.95
CA ASP A 240 11.43 30.55 -1.99
C ASP A 240 12.92 30.42 -1.60
N SER A 241 13.79 30.06 -2.55
CA SER A 241 15.23 29.95 -2.33
C SER A 241 15.93 31.29 -2.00
N ASN A 242 15.28 32.41 -2.26
CA ASN A 242 15.79 33.76 -2.01
C ASN A 242 15.29 34.34 -0.67
N GLY A 243 14.38 33.65 0.02
CA GLY A 243 13.98 33.95 1.39
C GLY A 243 12.47 34.16 1.54
N ILE A 244 12.09 35.06 2.43
CA ILE A 244 10.69 35.42 2.69
C ILE A 244 10.36 36.68 1.91
N HIS A 245 9.44 36.55 0.98
CA HIS A 245 8.94 37.64 0.14
C HIS A 245 7.57 38.08 0.65
N LEU A 246 7.40 39.39 0.82
CA LEU A 246 6.13 40.02 1.14
C LEU A 246 5.69 40.82 -0.08
N ASN A 247 4.41 40.70 -0.43
CA ASN A 247 3.86 41.39 -1.60
C ASN A 247 3.59 42.88 -1.28
N SER A 248 2.85 43.60 -2.13
CA SER A 248 2.70 45.07 -2.12
C SER A 248 2.22 45.69 -0.80
N GLN A 249 1.67 44.90 0.11
CA GLN A 249 1.23 45.35 1.43
C GLN A 249 2.39 45.45 2.44
N GLY A 250 3.56 44.90 2.12
CA GLY A 250 4.78 45.08 2.90
C GLY A 250 4.82 44.35 4.25
N LEU A 251 5.75 44.73 5.13
CA LEU A 251 5.91 44.17 6.48
C LEU A 251 5.27 45.09 7.52
N HIS A 252 4.30 44.58 8.27
CA HIS A 252 3.69 45.30 9.40
C HIS A 252 4.34 44.88 10.73
N ILE A 253 4.74 45.84 11.56
CA ILE A 253 5.31 45.65 12.90
C ILE A 253 4.53 46.53 13.88
N GLY A 254 3.44 45.98 14.44
CA GLY A 254 2.44 46.79 15.14
C GLY A 254 1.77 47.77 14.17
N ASP A 255 1.59 49.02 14.60
CA ASP A 255 1.05 50.08 13.72
C ASP A 255 2.05 50.54 12.66
N ALA A 256 3.35 50.31 12.86
CA ALA A 256 4.37 50.65 11.88
C ALA A 256 4.34 49.67 10.69
N ARG A 257 4.66 50.15 9.48
CA ARG A 257 4.77 49.28 8.30
C ARG A 257 5.88 49.73 7.37
N MET A 258 6.54 48.75 6.75
CA MET A 258 7.48 48.97 5.66
C MET A 258 6.77 48.72 4.33
N SER A 259 6.80 49.69 3.42
CA SER A 259 6.22 49.62 2.09
C SER A 259 7.15 48.90 1.10
N ALA A 260 6.61 48.53 -0.07
CA ALA A 260 7.36 47.84 -1.14
C ALA A 260 8.49 48.69 -1.75
N ASP A 261 8.44 50.01 -1.59
CA ASP A 261 9.51 50.95 -1.97
C ASP A 261 10.62 51.09 -0.89
N GLY A 262 10.49 50.37 0.22
CA GLY A 262 11.41 50.43 1.36
C GLY A 262 11.14 51.58 2.34
N ASN A 263 10.12 52.40 2.10
CA ASN A 263 9.75 53.47 3.02
C ASN A 263 9.09 52.89 4.28
N ILE A 264 9.23 53.58 5.42
CA ILE A 264 8.75 53.11 6.71
C ILE A 264 7.74 54.10 7.25
N TRP A 265 6.50 53.68 7.40
CA TRP A 265 5.47 54.44 8.08
C TRP A 265 5.51 54.15 9.58
N GLY A 266 5.40 55.19 10.41
CA GLY A 266 5.25 54.99 11.84
C GLY A 266 5.15 56.26 12.66
N THR A 267 4.76 56.10 13.93
CA THR A 267 4.54 57.22 14.86
C THR A 267 5.82 57.75 15.50
N ARG A 268 6.95 57.04 15.36
CA ARG A 268 8.24 57.44 15.95
C ARG A 268 8.84 58.68 15.29
N TRP A 269 8.55 58.89 14.01
CA TRP A 269 9.04 60.04 13.24
C TRP A 269 8.01 61.19 13.27
N ASN A 270 6.72 60.88 13.38
CA ASN A 270 5.63 61.84 13.51
C ASN A 270 4.56 61.28 14.45
N ALA A 271 4.18 62.01 15.50
CA ALA A 271 3.23 61.52 16.51
C ALA A 271 1.87 61.06 15.94
N SER A 272 1.41 61.67 14.84
CA SER A 272 0.17 61.30 14.14
C SER A 272 0.36 60.20 13.09
N GLY A 273 1.58 59.69 12.94
CA GLY A 273 1.99 58.74 11.92
C GLY A 273 2.38 59.43 10.62
N GLY A 274 3.55 59.08 10.10
CA GLY A 274 4.04 59.62 8.84
C GLY A 274 5.01 58.65 8.17
N TRP A 275 5.15 58.77 6.86
CA TRP A 275 6.23 58.11 6.15
C TRP A 275 7.56 58.75 6.53
N LEU A 276 8.55 57.92 6.83
CA LEU A 276 9.88 58.35 7.23
C LEU A 276 10.48 59.35 6.24
N TRP A 277 10.36 59.07 4.94
CA TRP A 277 10.83 59.98 3.90
C TRP A 277 10.19 61.37 3.98
N ASP A 278 8.85 61.43 4.08
CA ASP A 278 8.11 62.69 4.13
C ASP A 278 8.50 63.51 5.36
N VAL A 279 8.61 62.86 6.52
CA VAL A 279 9.03 63.50 7.77
C VAL A 279 10.45 64.05 7.67
N ILE A 280 11.38 63.29 7.07
CA ILE A 280 12.77 63.77 6.88
C ILE A 280 12.78 64.99 5.95
N VAL A 281 12.05 64.94 4.84
CA VAL A 281 11.97 66.07 3.89
C VAL A 281 11.34 67.30 4.54
N GLU A 282 10.24 67.12 5.27
CA GLU A 282 9.59 68.19 6.02
C GLU A 282 10.53 68.79 7.07
N GLN A 283 11.19 67.95 7.87
CA GLN A 283 12.20 68.40 8.86
C GLN A 283 13.33 69.18 8.19
N LEU A 284 13.87 68.71 7.06
CA LEU A 284 14.93 69.43 6.35
C LEU A 284 14.47 70.78 5.82
N ASN A 285 13.24 70.88 5.29
CA ASN A 285 12.68 72.13 4.78
C ASN A 285 12.28 73.10 5.89
N THR A 286 11.84 72.60 7.05
CA THR A 286 11.42 73.40 8.22
C THR A 286 12.55 73.69 9.20
N ARG A 287 13.75 73.10 9.01
CA ARG A 287 14.92 73.49 9.78
C ARG A 287 15.15 74.97 9.53
N GLY A 288 14.83 75.77 10.54
CA GLY A 288 14.90 77.23 10.51
C GLY A 288 16.24 77.80 10.08
N THR A 289 17.28 76.99 9.92
CA THR A 289 18.53 77.34 9.23
C THR A 289 18.31 77.73 7.75
N ILE A 290 17.46 77.02 6.99
CA ILE A 290 17.18 77.35 5.58
C ILE A 290 16.33 78.62 5.48
N ASP A 291 15.28 78.73 6.29
CA ASP A 291 14.47 79.94 6.36
C ASP A 291 15.26 81.14 6.87
N TRP A 292 16.13 80.95 7.86
CA TRP A 292 17.01 81.99 8.35
C TRP A 292 17.99 82.46 7.27
N ILE A 293 18.62 81.53 6.53
CA ILE A 293 19.48 81.87 5.38
C ILE A 293 18.70 82.70 4.35
N ASN A 294 17.49 82.27 3.97
CA ASN A 294 16.64 83.00 3.02
C ASN A 294 16.25 84.39 3.55
N ASN A 295 15.99 84.52 4.85
CA ASN A 295 15.70 85.81 5.48
C ASN A 295 16.91 86.75 5.45
N GLN A 296 18.12 86.24 5.72
CA GLN A 296 19.35 87.05 5.64
C GLN A 296 19.57 87.58 4.21
N LEU A 297 19.28 86.77 3.18
CA LEU A 297 19.37 87.18 1.78
C LEU A 297 18.34 88.26 1.42
N SER A 298 17.09 88.11 1.89
CA SER A 298 16.04 89.12 1.70
C SER A 298 16.39 90.47 2.35
N VAL A 299 16.92 90.46 3.57
CA VAL A 299 17.40 91.67 4.25
C VAL A 299 18.51 92.35 3.45
N ARG A 300 19.47 91.58 2.94
CA ARG A 300 20.53 92.11 2.06
C ARG A 300 19.94 92.77 0.82
N ASP A 301 19.00 92.13 0.14
CA ASP A 301 18.43 92.62 -1.11
C ASP A 301 17.59 93.90 -0.90
N ASN A 302 16.83 93.99 0.20
CA ASN A 302 16.11 95.21 0.58
C ASN A 302 17.07 96.38 0.85
N ASN A 303 18.18 96.14 1.55
CA ASN A 303 19.21 97.16 1.78
C ASN A 303 19.90 97.64 0.49
N ILE A 304 19.88 96.84 -0.57
CA ILE A 304 20.38 97.24 -1.89
C ILE A 304 19.30 98.07 -2.61
N ASN A 305 18.05 97.63 -2.57
CA ASN A 305 16.93 98.28 -3.27
C ASN A 305 16.54 99.65 -2.69
N THR A 306 16.84 99.93 -1.42
CA THR A 306 16.62 101.26 -0.80
C THR A 306 17.69 102.28 -1.16
N ARG A 307 18.80 101.85 -1.78
CA ARG A 307 19.83 102.78 -2.27
C ARG A 307 19.29 103.47 -3.52
N ALA A 308 19.61 104.75 -3.66
CA ALA A 308 19.27 105.49 -4.88
C ALA A 308 19.87 104.76 -6.09
N THR A 309 19.04 104.53 -7.11
CA THR A 309 19.50 103.92 -8.35
C THR A 309 20.49 104.86 -9.02
N TRP A 310 21.43 104.28 -9.76
CA TRP A 310 22.47 105.06 -10.44
C TRP A 310 21.86 106.12 -11.38
N ASP A 311 20.74 105.79 -12.04
CA ASP A 311 20.00 106.71 -12.89
C ASP A 311 19.34 107.85 -12.13
N TRP A 312 18.72 107.58 -10.97
CA TRP A 312 18.09 108.63 -10.16
C TRP A 312 19.15 109.61 -9.62
N VAL A 313 20.28 109.09 -9.12
CA VAL A 313 21.40 109.93 -8.66
C VAL A 313 21.89 110.84 -9.79
N ASN A 314 22.02 110.32 -11.01
CA ASN A 314 22.48 111.09 -12.14
C ASN A 314 21.51 112.18 -12.61
N GLN A 315 20.22 112.04 -12.36
CA GLN A 315 19.22 113.03 -12.72
C GLN A 315 19.13 114.20 -11.73
N HIS A 316 19.36 113.93 -10.44
CA HIS A 316 19.02 114.87 -9.37
C HIS A 316 20.23 115.59 -8.78
N PHE A 317 21.42 115.02 -8.91
CA PHE A 317 22.65 115.63 -8.40
C PHE A 317 23.52 116.17 -9.53
N VAL A 318 24.20 117.26 -9.23
CA VAL A 318 25.24 117.82 -10.09
C VAL A 318 26.43 116.89 -10.05
N GLN A 319 26.79 116.30 -11.19
CA GLN A 319 28.00 115.50 -11.25
C GLN A 319 29.26 116.36 -11.43
N ASP A 320 29.12 117.59 -11.99
CA ASP A 320 30.26 118.50 -12.24
C ASP A 320 29.84 119.98 -12.47
N VAL A 321 30.75 120.98 -12.35
CA VAL A 321 30.49 122.42 -12.54
C VAL A 321 31.64 123.12 -13.29
N ARG A 322 31.33 124.02 -14.23
CA ARG A 322 32.32 124.77 -15.02
C ARG A 322 31.90 126.21 -15.34
N LEU A 323 32.83 127.05 -15.82
CA LEU A 323 32.56 128.39 -16.38
C LEU A 323 32.70 128.38 -17.91
N THR A 324 31.85 129.14 -18.61
CA THR A 324 31.95 129.30 -20.08
C THR A 324 33.06 130.28 -20.48
N ALA A 325 33.22 130.50 -21.80
CA ALA A 325 34.07 131.55 -22.33
C ALA A 325 33.61 132.97 -21.87
N PRO A 326 34.53 133.95 -21.72
CA PRO A 326 34.25 135.30 -21.22
C PRO A 326 33.60 136.21 -22.28
N VAL A 327 32.72 137.10 -21.82
CA VAL A 327 32.02 138.15 -22.58
C VAL A 327 32.23 139.50 -21.88
N GLU A 328 32.42 140.60 -22.61
CA GLU A 328 32.77 141.93 -22.05
C GLU A 328 31.69 142.99 -22.32
N TYR A 329 31.40 143.85 -21.34
CA TYR A 329 30.43 144.96 -21.41
C TYR A 329 31.05 146.29 -20.95
N SER A 330 30.64 147.42 -21.54
CA SER A 330 31.11 148.78 -21.21
C SER A 330 29.94 149.76 -21.06
N GLU A 331 29.50 150.05 -19.83
CA GLU A 331 28.33 150.88 -19.55
C GLU A 331 28.22 151.39 -18.10
N ARG A 332 27.42 152.45 -17.86
CA ARG A 332 26.99 152.91 -16.53
C ARG A 332 25.47 152.93 -16.46
N GLY A 333 24.93 151.97 -15.73
CA GLY A 333 23.51 151.80 -15.48
C GLY A 333 23.30 150.58 -14.59
N LEU A 334 22.11 150.48 -14.01
CA LEU A 334 21.72 149.36 -13.13
C LEU A 334 21.10 148.20 -13.94
N ASN A 335 21.48 148.03 -15.21
CA ASN A 335 20.88 147.01 -16.08
C ASN A 335 21.57 145.66 -15.85
N GLU A 336 20.79 144.63 -15.55
CA GLU A 336 21.28 143.25 -15.47
C GLU A 336 21.49 142.69 -16.90
N ARG A 337 22.73 142.30 -17.26
CA ARG A 337 23.10 141.96 -18.64
C ARG A 337 23.11 140.47 -18.97
N VAL A 338 23.50 139.61 -18.04
CA VAL A 338 23.59 138.17 -18.27
C VAL A 338 23.08 137.42 -17.06
N TRP A 339 21.94 136.76 -17.23
CA TRP A 339 21.34 135.93 -16.20
C TRP A 339 22.19 134.69 -15.95
N GLY A 340 22.60 134.49 -14.69
CA GLY A 340 23.49 133.39 -14.33
C GLY A 340 24.96 133.58 -14.72
N GLY A 341 25.31 134.78 -15.16
CA GLY A 341 26.70 135.17 -15.33
C GLY A 341 27.37 135.40 -13.99
N VAL A 342 28.66 135.06 -13.90
CA VAL A 342 29.54 135.49 -12.82
C VAL A 342 30.47 136.54 -13.40
N MET A 343 30.55 137.70 -12.74
CA MET A 343 31.56 138.69 -13.04
C MET A 343 32.91 138.13 -12.65
N THR A 344 33.76 137.94 -13.64
CA THR A 344 35.11 137.40 -13.42
C THR A 344 36.17 138.49 -13.38
N SER A 345 35.87 139.70 -13.87
CA SER A 345 36.70 140.89 -13.67
C SER A 345 35.92 142.18 -13.91
N TRP A 346 36.37 143.29 -13.31
CA TRP A 346 35.86 144.64 -13.56
C TRP A 346 37.01 145.67 -13.60
N ALA A 347 36.80 146.79 -14.30
CA ALA A 347 37.71 147.92 -14.34
C ALA A 347 36.95 149.25 -14.57
N ASP A 348 37.41 150.32 -13.90
CA ASP A 348 36.98 151.70 -14.14
C ASP A 348 38.17 152.47 -14.75
N TYR A 349 37.95 153.06 -15.92
CA TYR A 349 38.96 153.83 -16.65
C TYR A 349 38.73 155.35 -16.57
N GLY A 350 37.92 155.82 -15.63
CA GLY A 350 37.68 157.25 -15.40
C GLY A 350 36.71 157.91 -16.40
N SER A 351 36.00 157.10 -17.18
CA SER A 351 34.95 157.55 -18.10
C SER A 351 33.58 157.50 -17.44
N SER A 352 32.54 157.92 -18.16
CA SER A 352 31.16 157.79 -17.67
C SER A 352 30.65 156.34 -17.61
N ASN A 353 31.40 155.31 -18.02
CA ASN A 353 30.99 153.88 -18.09
C ASN A 353 32.02 152.90 -17.43
N TYR A 354 31.54 151.77 -16.86
CA TYR A 354 32.37 150.69 -16.27
C TYR A 354 32.63 149.53 -17.27
N HIS A 355 33.80 148.89 -17.23
CA HIS A 355 34.16 147.72 -18.07
C HIS A 355 34.13 146.41 -17.26
N ILE A 356 33.38 145.41 -17.72
CA ILE A 356 33.13 144.19 -16.93
C ILE A 356 33.19 142.93 -17.81
N LYS A 357 33.90 141.88 -17.36
CA LYS A 357 33.90 140.55 -18.00
C LYS A 357 33.06 139.55 -17.24
N TRP A 358 32.20 138.86 -17.96
CA TRP A 358 31.25 137.89 -17.44
C TRP A 358 31.43 136.53 -18.10
N ARG A 359 31.23 135.45 -17.33
CA ARG A 359 31.17 134.07 -17.82
C ARG A 359 29.90 133.42 -17.28
N LEU A 360 29.24 132.60 -18.06
CA LEU A 360 28.10 131.84 -17.58
C LEU A 360 28.63 130.69 -16.71
N LEU A 361 28.04 130.49 -15.54
CA LEU A 361 28.27 129.30 -14.73
C LEU A 361 27.42 128.16 -15.27
N GLN A 362 28.00 126.96 -15.46
CA GLN A 362 27.29 125.78 -15.93
C GLN A 362 27.46 124.60 -14.97
N LYS A 363 26.42 123.78 -14.83
CA LYS A 363 26.43 122.52 -14.07
C LYS A 363 26.12 121.34 -15.00
N PHE A 364 26.80 120.21 -14.80
CA PHE A 364 26.48 118.95 -15.46
C PHE A 364 25.45 118.21 -14.63
N VAL A 365 24.30 117.98 -15.24
CA VAL A 365 23.19 117.23 -14.66
C VAL A 365 22.60 116.37 -15.75
N ASN A 366 22.35 115.10 -15.47
CA ASN A 366 21.70 114.16 -16.37
C ASN A 366 22.30 114.10 -17.80
N GLY A 367 23.63 114.07 -17.91
CA GLY A 367 24.30 113.98 -19.22
C GLY A 367 24.40 115.31 -19.99
N GLN A 368 23.92 116.44 -19.43
CA GLN A 368 23.87 117.74 -20.11
C GLN A 368 24.47 118.86 -19.27
N TRP A 369 25.13 119.82 -19.94
CA TRP A 369 25.62 121.06 -19.33
C TRP A 369 24.55 122.14 -19.39
N LEU A 370 24.10 122.60 -18.22
CA LEU A 370 23.03 123.59 -18.08
C LEU A 370 23.60 124.88 -17.48
N THR A 371 23.24 126.04 -18.03
CA THR A 371 23.60 127.35 -17.48
C THR A 371 22.80 127.65 -16.22
N VAL A 372 23.48 128.13 -15.17
CA VAL A 372 22.90 128.44 -13.86
C VAL A 372 22.31 129.85 -13.90
N ALA A 373 21.22 130.05 -14.65
CA ALA A 373 20.41 131.27 -14.58
C ALA A 373 19.33 131.14 -13.50
N TYR A 374 18.95 132.24 -12.83
CA TYR A 374 17.79 132.27 -11.93
C TYR A 374 16.52 132.08 -12.77
N ALA A 375 15.78 131.01 -12.51
CA ALA A 375 14.42 130.81 -13.03
C ALA A 375 13.42 131.16 -11.94
#